data_AF-A0A1U8HA68-F1
#
_entry.id   AF-A0A1U8HA68-F1
#
_cell.length_a   1.000
_cell.length_b   1.000
_cell.length_c   1.000
_cell.angle_alpha   90.00
_cell.angle_beta   90.00
_cell.angle_gamma   90.00
#
_symmetry.space_group_name_H-M   'P 1'
#
loop_
_entity.id
_entity.type
_entity.pdbx_description
1 polymer ?
#
loop_
_entity_poly.entity_id
_entity_poly.type
_entity_poly.pdbx_seq_one_letter_code
_entity_poly.pdbx_strand_id
1 'polypeptide(L)'
;MASLQSLKLSLQLLAFSIIAFCINSPISIHALNIGIETNAGLSLEKECSRTCESKFCIVPPLLRYGKYCGIMYSGCPGEQPCDGLDACCMTHDLCIQHKGNNYLNLECNQNFLDCVAKFTKSGAHSFKGNTCSVNTVVTVITDVIDAAIAAVKIFKKP
;
A
#
# COMPACT_ATOMS: atom_id res chain seq x y z
N MET A 1 -28.83 -33.20 -36.73
CA MET A 1 -27.36 -33.04 -36.83
C MET A 1 -26.92 -31.66 -37.31
N ALA A 2 -27.62 -31.00 -38.25
CA ALA A 2 -27.26 -29.67 -38.75
C ALA A 2 -27.29 -28.54 -37.70
N SER A 3 -28.31 -28.49 -36.83
CA SER A 3 -28.49 -27.41 -35.84
C SER A 3 -27.36 -27.31 -34.79
N LEU A 4 -26.76 -28.44 -34.39
CA LEU A 4 -25.65 -28.47 -33.43
C LEU A 4 -24.32 -28.01 -34.05
N GLN A 5 -24.14 -28.21 -35.35
CA GLN A 5 -22.97 -27.72 -36.09
C GLN A 5 -23.05 -26.20 -36.29
N SER A 6 -24.23 -25.67 -36.59
CA SER A 6 -24.47 -24.23 -36.72
C SER A 6 -24.20 -23.47 -35.42
N LEU A 7 -24.57 -24.04 -34.26
CA LEU A 7 -24.31 -23.42 -32.94
C LEU A 7 -22.83 -23.47 -32.54
N LYS A 8 -22.11 -24.55 -32.89
CA LYS A 8 -20.66 -24.63 -32.68
C LYS A 8 -19.90 -23.63 -33.54
N LEU A 9 -20.31 -23.47 -34.80
CA LEU A 9 -19.70 -22.51 -35.72
C LEU A 9 -19.97 -21.06 -35.27
N SER A 10 -21.18 -20.74 -34.79
CA SER A 10 -21.48 -19.41 -34.25
C SER A 10 -20.68 -19.10 -32.99
N LEU A 11 -20.49 -20.08 -32.09
CA LEU A 11 -19.70 -19.89 -30.88
C LEU A 11 -18.21 -19.71 -31.17
N GLN A 12 -17.69 -20.43 -32.17
CA GLN A 12 -16.31 -20.27 -32.64
C GLN A 12 -16.08 -18.90 -33.29
N LEU A 13 -17.03 -18.41 -34.09
CA LEU A 13 -16.97 -17.06 -34.67
C LEU A 13 -17.03 -15.98 -33.60
N LEU A 14 -17.91 -16.13 -32.59
CA LEU A 14 -18.00 -15.19 -31.48
C LEU A 14 -16.70 -15.14 -30.66
N ALA A 15 -16.11 -16.30 -30.37
CA ALA A 15 -14.83 -16.39 -29.69
C ALA A 15 -13.69 -15.73 -30.49
N PHE A 16 -13.65 -15.93 -31.80
CA PHE A 16 -12.68 -15.29 -32.68
C PHE A 16 -12.84 -13.76 -32.72
N SER A 17 -14.09 -13.26 -32.73
CA SER A 17 -14.36 -11.83 -32.69
C SER A 17 -13.95 -11.18 -31.37
N ILE A 18 -14.17 -11.84 -30.24
CA ILE A 18 -13.75 -11.35 -28.91
C ILE A 18 -12.22 -11.32 -28.83
N ILE A 19 -11.54 -12.38 -29.28
CA ILE A 19 -10.07 -12.44 -29.31
C ILE A 19 -9.54 -11.32 -30.20
N ALA A 20 -10.06 -11.17 -31.43
CA ALA A 20 -9.65 -10.11 -32.36
C ALA A 20 -9.85 -8.70 -31.78
N PHE A 21 -10.92 -8.47 -31.00
CA PHE A 21 -11.16 -7.21 -30.31
C PHE A 21 -10.13 -6.95 -29.21
N CYS A 22 -9.72 -7.96 -28.44
CA CYS A 22 -8.68 -7.83 -27.41
C CYS A 22 -7.27 -7.55 -27.98
N ILE A 23 -6.93 -8.09 -29.15
CA ILE A 23 -5.60 -7.87 -29.78
C ILE A 23 -5.51 -6.56 -30.58
N ASN A 24 -6.63 -6.05 -31.10
CA ASN A 24 -6.65 -4.82 -31.91
C ASN A 24 -7.14 -3.59 -31.14
N SER A 25 -7.65 -3.73 -29.92
CA SER A 25 -7.80 -2.58 -29.04
C SER A 25 -6.41 -2.04 -28.73
N PRO A 26 -6.13 -0.74 -28.97
CA PRO A 26 -4.96 -0.07 -28.42
C PRO A 26 -5.20 0.08 -26.92
N ILE A 27 -5.19 -1.03 -26.19
CA ILE A 27 -5.05 -1.00 -24.74
C ILE A 27 -3.66 -0.45 -24.56
N SER A 28 -3.58 0.85 -24.33
CA SER A 28 -2.34 1.49 -23.93
C SER A 28 -1.88 0.75 -22.69
N ILE A 29 -0.88 -0.13 -22.86
CA ILE A 29 -0.11 -0.69 -21.76
C ILE A 29 0.84 0.43 -21.28
N HIS A 30 0.29 1.60 -20.98
CA HIS A 30 0.85 2.43 -19.95
C HIS A 30 0.47 1.76 -18.64
N ALA A 31 1.31 0.82 -18.24
CA ALA A 31 1.46 0.51 -16.83
C ALA A 31 1.48 1.84 -16.08
N LEU A 32 0.69 1.93 -15.01
CA LEU A 32 0.66 3.11 -14.15
C LEU A 32 2.00 3.20 -13.40
N ASN A 33 3.04 3.61 -14.10
CA ASN A 33 4.32 3.96 -13.55
C ASN A 33 4.18 5.36 -12.96
N ILE A 34 3.84 5.44 -11.67
CA ILE A 34 3.86 6.70 -10.90
C ILE A 34 5.32 7.06 -10.51
N GLY A 35 6.31 6.53 -11.22
CA GLY A 35 7.68 7.02 -11.20
C GLY A 35 7.76 8.31 -12.00
N ILE A 36 7.44 9.44 -11.36
CA ILE A 36 7.74 10.77 -11.90
C ILE A 36 9.26 10.92 -11.98
N GLU A 37 9.81 10.66 -13.17
CA GLU A 37 11.05 11.27 -13.64
C GLU A 37 10.66 12.46 -14.52
N THR A 38 10.36 13.59 -13.91
CA THR A 38 10.24 14.86 -14.65
C THR A 38 11.17 15.88 -14.03
N ASN A 39 12.27 16.19 -14.73
CA ASN A 39 13.03 17.44 -14.58
C ASN A 39 12.25 18.64 -15.15
N ALA A 40 10.93 18.69 -14.91
CA ALA A 40 10.16 19.91 -15.01
C ALA A 40 10.27 20.58 -13.64
N GLY A 41 10.69 21.84 -13.56
CA GLY A 41 10.81 22.62 -12.31
C GLY A 41 9.50 22.84 -11.54
N LEU A 42 8.52 21.95 -11.67
CA LEU A 42 7.45 21.71 -10.72
C LEU A 42 8.06 20.97 -9.53
N SER A 43 8.32 21.70 -8.45
CA SER A 43 8.51 21.08 -7.15
C SER A 43 7.22 20.33 -6.81
N LEU A 44 7.16 19.04 -7.16
CA LEU A 44 6.32 18.08 -6.46
C LEU A 44 6.90 18.03 -5.05
N GLU A 45 6.54 19.02 -4.23
CA GLU A 45 6.47 18.79 -2.82
C GLU A 45 5.59 17.55 -2.69
N LYS A 46 6.21 16.38 -2.45
CA LYS A 46 5.47 15.18 -2.10
C LYS A 46 4.54 15.62 -1.00
N GLU A 47 3.22 15.57 -1.26
CA GLU A 47 2.23 15.97 -0.26
C GLU A 47 2.51 15.15 1.01
N CYS A 48 3.05 15.83 2.01
CA CYS A 48 3.41 15.27 3.29
C CYS A 48 2.40 15.78 4.32
N SER A 49 2.15 14.97 5.34
CA SER A 49 1.15 15.31 6.35
C SER A 49 1.71 16.21 7.44
N ARG A 50 0.92 17.20 7.84
CA ARG A 50 1.11 17.97 9.08
C ARG A 50 -0.04 17.75 10.07
N THR A 51 -0.99 16.89 9.73
CA THR A 51 -2.24 16.68 10.47
C THR A 51 -2.34 15.25 10.97
N CYS A 52 -2.86 15.09 12.19
CA CYS A 52 -3.13 13.77 12.75
C CYS A 52 -4.43 13.22 12.16
N GLU A 53 -4.31 12.40 11.11
CA GLU A 53 -5.45 11.80 10.42
C GLU A 53 -5.97 10.56 11.16
N SER A 54 -7.26 10.26 11.00
CA SER A 54 -7.87 9.00 11.46
C SER A 54 -8.93 8.56 10.45
N LYS A 55 -8.49 8.32 9.22
CA LYS A 55 -9.37 8.04 8.06
C LYS A 55 -9.14 6.63 7.55
N PHE A 56 -10.23 6.01 7.07
CA PHE A 56 -10.19 4.69 6.43
C PHE A 56 -9.53 3.60 7.31
N CYS A 57 -9.81 3.62 8.61
CA CYS A 57 -9.13 2.82 9.65
C CYS A 57 -9.07 1.30 9.40
N ILE A 58 -9.93 0.77 8.53
CA ILE A 58 -10.04 -0.67 8.22
C ILE A 58 -9.74 -0.99 6.74
N VAL A 59 -9.36 0.01 5.95
CA VAL A 59 -9.14 -0.14 4.51
C VAL A 59 -7.66 0.09 4.23
N PRO A 60 -6.80 -0.94 4.33
CA PRO A 60 -5.35 -0.76 4.29
C PRO A 60 -4.81 0.07 3.11
N PRO A 61 -5.33 -0.06 1.86
CA PRO A 61 -4.90 0.79 0.75
C PRO A 61 -5.16 2.31 0.93
N LEU A 62 -6.12 2.69 1.77
CA LEU A 62 -6.56 4.07 1.97
C LEU A 62 -6.31 4.58 3.39
N LEU A 63 -5.86 3.70 4.30
CA LEU A 63 -5.68 3.99 5.71
C LEU A 63 -4.71 5.17 5.88
N ARG A 64 -5.16 6.17 6.63
CA ARG A 64 -4.34 7.29 7.09
C ARG A 64 -4.55 7.46 8.59
N TYR A 65 -3.53 7.11 9.36
CA TYR A 65 -3.52 7.23 10.81
C TYR A 65 -2.32 8.08 11.24
N GLY A 66 -2.56 9.07 12.10
CA GLY A 66 -1.56 10.05 12.47
C GLY A 66 -1.01 10.78 11.24
N LYS A 67 0.30 11.05 11.24
CA LYS A 67 0.99 11.69 10.11
C LYS A 67 1.75 10.69 9.23
N TYR A 68 2.03 9.49 9.74
CA TYR A 68 2.99 8.56 9.13
C TYR A 68 2.42 7.18 8.83
N CYS A 69 1.31 6.76 9.43
CA CYS A 69 0.77 5.44 9.14
C CYS A 69 -0.14 5.46 7.90
N GLY A 70 0.39 5.01 6.77
CA GLY A 70 -0.38 4.78 5.55
C GLY A 70 0.50 4.41 4.35
N ILE A 71 -0.09 3.81 3.32
CA ILE A 71 0.65 3.48 2.09
C ILE A 71 0.90 4.77 1.30
N MET A 72 2.18 5.02 0.96
CA MET A 72 2.60 6.25 0.26
C MET A 72 2.13 7.54 0.95
N TYR A 73 2.02 7.50 2.27
CA TYR A 73 1.58 8.62 3.10
C TYR A 73 2.58 8.78 4.24
N SER A 74 3.14 9.97 4.41
CA SER A 74 4.15 10.24 5.43
C SER A 74 4.10 11.69 5.89
N GLY A 75 4.66 11.98 7.07
CA GLY A 75 4.66 13.32 7.66
C GLY A 75 5.76 14.21 7.08
N CYS A 76 5.55 15.52 7.16
CA CYS A 76 6.53 16.50 6.67
C CYS A 76 7.81 16.50 7.51
N PRO A 77 8.96 16.95 6.95
CA PRO A 77 10.18 17.13 7.71
C PRO A 77 9.95 18.01 8.95
N GLY A 78 10.41 17.54 10.10
CA GLY A 78 10.28 18.22 11.40
C GLY A 78 8.97 18.01 12.13
N GLU A 79 7.96 17.39 11.50
CA GLU A 79 6.73 17.03 12.19
C GLU A 79 6.99 15.93 13.23
N GLN A 80 6.37 16.08 14.41
CA GLN A 80 6.37 15.04 15.42
C GLN A 80 5.22 14.06 15.18
N PRO A 81 5.41 12.76 15.51
CA PRO A 81 4.34 11.77 15.44
C PRO A 81 3.22 12.11 16.42
N CYS A 82 2.00 11.73 16.06
CA CYS A 82 0.80 12.03 16.83
C CYS A 82 0.70 11.20 18.11
N ASP A 83 1.14 9.93 18.07
CA ASP A 83 1.20 9.04 19.23
C ASP A 83 2.31 7.98 19.04
N GLY A 84 2.37 7.00 19.95
CA GLY A 84 3.37 5.94 19.91
C GLY A 84 3.26 4.99 18.71
N LEU A 85 2.06 4.79 18.16
CA LEU A 85 1.88 3.99 16.94
C LEU A 85 2.38 4.75 15.72
N ASP A 86 2.03 6.04 15.63
CA ASP A 86 2.48 6.93 14.57
C ASP A 86 4.01 7.09 14.57
N ALA A 87 4.65 7.04 15.75
CA ALA A 87 6.11 7.03 15.88
C ALA A 87 6.75 5.75 15.30
N CYS A 88 6.09 4.59 15.42
CA CYS A 88 6.54 3.37 14.77
C CYS A 88 6.48 3.51 13.24
N CYS A 89 5.41 4.08 12.71
CA CYS A 89 5.26 4.34 11.28
C CYS A 89 6.30 5.34 10.76
N MET A 90 6.54 6.44 11.49
CA MET A 90 7.61 7.40 11.15
C MET A 90 8.98 6.71 11.02
N THR A 91 9.30 5.83 11.98
CA THR A 91 10.57 5.09 11.97
C THR A 91 10.65 4.11 10.80
N HIS A 92 9.54 3.46 10.47
CA HIS A 92 9.45 2.56 9.32
C HIS A 92 9.64 3.30 8.00
N ASP A 93 8.93 4.41 7.79
CA ASP A 93 9.07 5.26 6.59
C ASP A 93 10.51 5.70 6.35
N LEU A 94 11.19 6.18 7.41
CA LEU A 94 12.60 6.56 7.37
C LEU A 94 13.50 5.37 7.04
N CYS A 95 13.24 4.20 7.62
CA CYS A 95 13.96 2.98 7.29
C CYS A 95 13.79 2.62 5.80
N ILE A 96 12.55 2.61 5.30
CA ILE A 96 12.24 2.32 3.90
C ILE A 96 12.95 3.30 2.97
N GLN A 97 12.94 4.60 3.29
CA GLN A 97 13.67 5.62 2.53
C GLN A 97 15.17 5.33 2.49
N HIS A 98 15.80 5.02 3.65
CA HIS A 98 17.22 4.68 3.72
C HIS A 98 17.57 3.36 3.01
N LYS A 99 16.61 2.45 2.85
CA LYS A 99 16.77 1.19 2.09
C LYS A 99 16.36 1.33 0.62
N GLY A 100 16.36 2.56 0.07
CA GLY A 100 16.09 2.81 -1.34
C GLY A 100 14.61 2.65 -1.72
N ASN A 101 13.69 3.01 -0.83
CA ASN A 101 12.24 2.84 -0.98
C ASN A 101 11.78 1.38 -1.15
N ASN A 102 12.56 0.42 -0.64
CA ASN A 102 12.23 -0.99 -0.70
C ASN A 102 11.28 -1.40 0.43
N TYR A 103 9.97 -1.31 0.20
CA TYR A 103 8.91 -1.75 1.14
C TYR A 103 8.94 -3.24 1.52
N LEU A 104 9.71 -4.06 0.78
CA LEU A 104 9.95 -5.47 1.08
C LEU A 104 11.25 -5.70 1.88
N ASN A 105 11.86 -4.64 2.43
CA ASN A 105 13.03 -4.77 3.28
C ASN A 105 12.65 -5.45 4.61
N LEU A 106 13.20 -6.65 4.84
CA LEU A 106 12.88 -7.48 6.00
C LEU A 106 13.26 -6.81 7.33
N GLU A 107 14.39 -6.11 7.38
CA GLU A 107 14.84 -5.41 8.60
C GLU A 107 13.85 -4.31 8.99
N CYS A 108 13.44 -3.46 8.05
CA CYS A 108 12.45 -2.42 8.32
C CYS A 108 11.12 -2.99 8.78
N ASN A 109 10.62 -4.01 8.09
CA ASN A 109 9.33 -4.64 8.40
C ASN A 109 9.35 -5.36 9.77
N GLN A 110 10.42 -6.08 10.10
CA GLN A 110 10.55 -6.76 11.39
C GLN A 110 10.68 -5.75 12.55
N ASN A 111 11.51 -4.71 12.38
CA ASN A 111 11.67 -3.66 13.39
C ASN A 111 10.35 -2.89 13.63
N PHE A 112 9.55 -2.70 12.56
CA PHE A 112 8.23 -2.10 12.68
C PHE A 112 7.29 -2.96 13.54
N LEU A 113 7.21 -4.28 13.28
CA LEU A 113 6.41 -5.20 14.08
C LEU A 113 6.82 -5.19 15.56
N ASP A 114 8.13 -5.19 15.84
CA ASP A 114 8.64 -5.12 17.21
C ASP A 114 8.26 -3.79 17.90
N CYS A 115 8.27 -2.68 17.16
CA CYS A 115 7.83 -1.38 17.66
C CYS A 115 6.33 -1.38 18.00
N VAL A 116 5.49 -1.86 17.09
CA VAL A 116 4.03 -1.94 17.28
C VAL A 116 3.67 -2.85 18.47
N ALA A 117 4.39 -3.96 18.64
CA ALA A 117 4.22 -4.85 19.79
C ALA A 117 4.55 -4.15 21.12
N LYS A 118 5.65 -3.38 21.17
CA LYS A 118 6.02 -2.57 22.35
C LYS A 118 4.98 -1.48 22.64
N PHE A 119 4.51 -0.77 21.61
CA PHE A 119 3.45 0.23 21.76
C PHE A 119 2.18 -0.40 22.34
N THR A 120 1.71 -1.49 21.75
CA THR A 120 0.49 -2.21 22.20
C THR A 120 0.63 -2.67 23.65
N LYS A 121 1.79 -3.21 24.03
CA LYS A 121 2.08 -3.64 25.41
C LYS A 121 2.11 -2.48 26.40
N SER A 122 2.53 -1.29 25.98
CA SER A 122 2.63 -0.12 26.86
C SER A 122 1.27 0.41 27.31
N GLY A 123 0.20 0.13 26.54
CA GLY A 123 -1.14 0.67 26.81
C GLY A 123 -1.21 2.20 26.68
N ALA A 124 -0.23 2.82 26.01
CA ALA A 124 -0.19 4.26 25.82
C ALA A 124 -1.44 4.76 25.07
N HIS A 125 -1.91 5.94 25.47
CA HIS A 125 -3.07 6.58 24.84
C HIS A 125 -2.74 7.06 23.42
N SER A 126 -3.78 7.13 22.60
CA SER A 126 -3.72 7.75 21.27
C SER A 126 -3.90 9.27 21.35
N PHE A 127 -3.67 9.94 20.22
CA PHE A 127 -3.84 11.38 20.08
C PHE A 127 -5.30 11.84 20.22
N LYS A 128 -5.47 13.09 20.67
CA LYS A 128 -6.79 13.71 20.85
C LYS A 128 -7.52 13.83 19.51
N GLY A 129 -8.79 13.44 19.50
CA GLY A 129 -9.65 13.54 18.31
C GLY A 129 -9.50 12.36 17.33
N ASN A 130 -8.72 11.34 17.67
CA ASN A 130 -8.69 10.10 16.92
C ASN A 130 -10.08 9.44 16.88
N THR A 131 -10.56 9.12 15.67
CA THR A 131 -11.83 8.42 15.43
C THR A 131 -11.67 6.94 15.13
N CYS A 132 -10.44 6.47 14.95
CA CYS A 132 -10.12 5.06 14.74
C CYS A 132 -9.98 4.30 16.07
N SER A 133 -10.40 3.04 16.07
CA SER A 133 -9.97 2.07 17.09
C SER A 133 -8.48 1.75 16.88
N VAL A 134 -7.64 2.11 17.86
CA VAL A 134 -6.18 1.87 17.80
C VAL A 134 -5.87 0.40 17.60
N ASN A 135 -6.53 -0.49 18.34
CA ASN A 135 -6.34 -1.94 18.20
C ASN A 135 -6.66 -2.41 16.78
N THR A 136 -7.72 -1.89 16.18
CA THR A 136 -8.10 -2.24 14.81
C THR A 136 -7.05 -1.76 13.80
N VAL A 137 -6.54 -0.54 13.96
CA VAL A 137 -5.46 -0.01 13.11
C VAL A 137 -4.20 -0.84 13.26
N VAL A 138 -3.81 -1.19 14.49
CA VAL A 138 -2.70 -2.09 14.78
C VAL A 138 -2.87 -3.41 14.02
N THR A 139 -4.01 -4.09 14.17
CA THR A 139 -4.27 -5.36 13.46
C THR A 139 -4.10 -5.20 11.95
N VAL A 140 -4.77 -4.20 11.35
CA VAL A 140 -4.73 -3.98 9.91
C VAL A 140 -3.32 -3.74 9.39
N ILE A 141 -2.54 -2.88 10.06
CA ILE A 141 -1.17 -2.59 9.61
C ILE A 141 -0.25 -3.80 9.83
N THR A 142 -0.41 -4.51 10.94
CA THR A 142 0.37 -5.73 11.24
C THR A 142 0.13 -6.80 10.16
N ASP A 143 -1.13 -7.04 9.78
CA ASP A 143 -1.50 -7.99 8.73
C ASP A 143 -0.84 -7.65 7.37
N VAL A 144 -0.82 -6.36 7.00
CA VAL A 144 -0.17 -5.90 5.77
C VAL A 144 1.34 -6.16 5.81
N ILE A 145 1.98 -5.88 6.94
CA ILE A 145 3.43 -6.06 7.09
C ILE A 145 3.80 -7.55 7.13
N ASP A 146 3.01 -8.38 7.81
CA ASP A 146 3.19 -9.84 7.78
C ASP A 146 3.05 -10.41 6.37
N ALA A 147 2.08 -9.92 5.59
CA ALA A 147 1.94 -10.28 4.18
C ALA A 147 3.17 -9.86 3.35
N ALA A 148 3.74 -8.67 3.59
CA ALA A 148 4.97 -8.22 2.93
C ALA A 148 6.17 -9.12 3.28
N ILE A 149 6.32 -9.52 4.55
CA ILE A 149 7.37 -10.46 4.98
C ILE A 149 7.15 -11.84 4.34
N ALA A 150 5.92 -12.33 4.29
CA ALA A 150 5.59 -13.60 3.65
C ALA A 150 5.94 -13.57 2.15
N ALA A 151 5.61 -12.48 1.44
CA ALA A 151 5.96 -12.30 0.04
C ALA A 151 7.49 -12.37 -0.18
N VAL A 152 8.30 -11.72 0.67
CA VAL A 152 9.77 -11.81 0.60
C VAL A 152 10.25 -13.26 0.68
N LYS A 153 9.70 -14.05 1.60
CA LYS A 153 10.08 -15.47 1.77
C LYS A 153 9.69 -16.33 0.58
N ILE A 154 8.66 -15.96 -0.18
CA ILE A 154 8.24 -16.66 -1.40
C ILE A 154 9.15 -16.28 -2.56
N PHE A 155 9.35 -14.98 -2.80
CA PHE A 155 10.10 -14.49 -3.97
C PHE A 155 11.62 -14.58 -3.84
N LYS A 156 12.16 -14.73 -2.62
CA LYS A 156 13.60 -14.99 -2.38
C LYS A 156 13.94 -16.46 -2.15
N LYS A 157 12.97 -17.38 -2.22
CA LYS A 157 13.30 -18.81 -2.28
C LYS A 157 13.97 -19.09 -3.64
N PRO A 158 15.12 -19.79 -3.65
CA PRO A 158 15.82 -20.16 -4.88
C PRO A 158 14.98 -21.05 -5.78
#